data_AF-A0A7Y5F3Y0-F1
#
_entry.id   AF-A0A7Y5F3Y0-F1
#
_cell.length_a   1.000
_cell.length_b   1.000
_cell.length_c   1.000
_cell.angle_alpha   90.00
_cell.angle_beta   90.00
_cell.angle_gamma   90.00
#
_symmetry.space_group_name_H-M   'P 1'
#
loop_
_entity.id
_entity.type
_entity.pdbx_description
1 polymer ?
#
loop_
_entity_poly.entity_id
_entity_poly.type
_entity_poly.pdbx_seq_one_letter_code
_entity_poly.pdbx_strand_id
1 'polypeptide(L)' 'MTVLKKVKARIPTGPGEFHLCLYENDADDKEHLALVMG' A
#
# COMPACT_ATOMS: atom_id res chain seq x y z
N MET A 1 16.66 8.16 0.83
CA MET A 1 15.75 7.00 0.78
C MET A 1 14.79 7.07 1.95
N THR A 2 13.78 7.91 1.78
CA THR A 2 12.66 8.07 2.72
C THR A 2 11.42 7.47 2.07
N VAL A 3 10.66 6.67 2.82
CA VAL A 3 9.42 6.05 2.34
C VAL A 3 8.24 6.69 3.06
N LEU A 4 7.26 7.19 2.31
CA LEU A 4 6.08 7.85 2.86
C LEU A 4 4.81 7.13 2.43
N LYS A 5 3.93 6.82 3.38
CA LYS A 5 2.60 6.27 3.09
C LYS A 5 1.66 7.37 2.64
N LYS A 6 1.14 7.28 1.42
CA LYS A 6 0.25 8.30 0.83
C LYS A 6 -1.22 7.99 1.06
N VAL A 7 -1.63 6.75 0.82
CA VAL A 7 -3.04 6.35 0.96
C VAL A 7 -3.17 4.95 1.53
N LYS A 8 -4.31 4.69 2.16
CA LYS A 8 -4.73 3.36 2.61
C LYS A 8 -6.20 3.17 2.21
N ALA A 9 -6.48 2.06 1.52
CA ALA A 9 -7.84 1.67 1.13
C ALA A 9 -8.17 0.28 1.70
N ARG A 10 -9.44 0.07 2.08
CA ARG A 10 -9.96 -1.25 2.46
C ARG A 10 -10.41 -1.99 1.20
N ILE A 11 -9.93 -3.22 1.02
CA ILE A 11 -10.33 -4.11 -0.07
C ILE A 11 -11.03 -5.32 0.56
N PRO A 12 -12.37 -5.37 0.56
CA PRO A 12 -13.09 -6.56 0.95
C PRO A 12 -12.93 -7.62 -0.14
N THR A 13 -12.54 -8.83 0.23
CA THR A 13 -12.42 -9.97 -0.69
C THR A 13 -13.13 -11.19 -0.11
N GLY A 14 -13.43 -12.18 -0.95
CA GLY A 14 -14.06 -13.44 -0.51
C GLY A 14 -13.30 -14.14 0.63
N PRO A 15 -11.96 -14.24 0.58
CA PRO A 15 -11.15 -14.82 1.66
C PRO A 15 -11.01 -13.96 2.92
N GLY A 16 -11.36 -12.67 2.90
CA GLY A 16 -11.19 -11.77 4.05
C GLY A 16 -10.99 -10.29 3.68
N GLU A 17 -10.68 -9.47 4.68
CA GLU A 17 -10.40 -8.05 4.48
C GLU A 17 -8.90 -7.79 4.30
N PHE A 18 -8.56 -7.09 3.23
CA PHE A 18 -7.22 -6.61 2.97
C PHE A 18 -7.17 -5.09 3.08
N HIS A 19 -6.00 -4.56 3.35
CA HIS A 19 -5.69 -3.14 3.22
C HIS A 19 -4.65 -2.94 2.13
N LEU A 20 -4.99 -2.16 1.11
CA LEU A 20 -4.05 -1.72 0.09
C LEU A 20 -3.44 -0.38 0.52
N CYS A 21 -2.12 -0.34 0.64
CA CYS A 21 -1.36 0.87 1.00
C CYS A 21 -0.50 1.32 -0.18
N LEU A 22 -0.55 2.61 -0.51
CA LEU A 22 0.34 3.24 -1.48
C LEU A 22 1.48 3.95 -0.75
N TYR A 23 2.69 3.70 -1.22
CA TYR A 23 3.91 4.35 -0.79
C TYR A 23 4.63 4.98 -1.97
N GLU A 24 5.33 6.07 -1.68
CA GLU A 24 6.28 6.70 -2.59
C GLU A 24 7.64 6.80 -1.90
N ASN A 25 8.69 6.80 -2.71
CA ASN A 25 10.05 7.05 -2.25
C ASN A 25 10.80 7.97 -3.23
N ASP A 26 11.91 8.54 -2.78
CA ASP A 26 12.79 9.45 -3.52
C ASP A 26 13.87 8.74 -4.35
N ALA A 27 13.82 7.40 -4.46
CA ALA A 27 14.88 6.58 -5.05
C ALA A 27 14.57 6.08 -6.46
N ASP A 28 13.30 5.82 -6.80
CA ASP A 28 12.96 5.19 -8.08
C ASP A 28 11.79 5.81 -8.85
N ASP A 29 11.18 6.88 -8.32
CA ASP A 29 10.01 7.57 -8.92
C ASP A 29 8.88 6.59 -9.31
N LYS A 30 8.71 5.53 -8.50
CA LYS A 30 7.67 4.52 -8.71
C LYS A 30 6.65 4.55 -7.58
N GLU A 31 5.46 4.07 -7.93
CA GLU A 31 4.41 3.74 -6.97
C GLU A 31 4.66 2.36 -6.36
N HIS A 32 4.66 2.29 -5.03
CA HIS A 32 4.88 1.04 -4.29
C HIS A 32 3.60 0.65 -3.56
N LEU A 33 2.99 -0.46 -3.96
CA LEU A 33 1.76 -0.97 -3.37
C LEU A 33 2.04 -2.13 -2.42
N ALA A 34 1.45 -2.09 -1.23
CA ALA A 34 1.48 -3.19 -0.28
C ALA A 34 0.06 -3.68 0.02
N LEU A 35 -0.18 -4.98 -0.14
CA LEU A 35 -1.42 -5.64 0.23
C LEU A 35 -1.25 -6.31 1.60
N VAL A 36 -1.95 -5.81 2.61
CA VAL A 36 -1.82 -6.24 4.01
C VAL A 36 -3.06 -7.02 4.43
N MET A 37 -2.88 -8.23 4.94
CA MET A 37 -3.90 -8.99 5.68
C MET A 37 -3.59 -9.00 7.16
N GLY A 38 -4.62 -8.86 7.99
CA GLY A 38 -4.51 -8.74 9.44
C GLY A 38 -5.31 -7.57 9.96
#